data_AF-A0A2V7TU65-F1
#
_entry.id   AF-A0A2V7TU65-F1
#
_cell.length_a   1.000
_cell.length_b   1.000
_cell.length_c   1.000
_cell.angle_alpha   90.00
_cell.angle_beta   90.00
_cell.angle_gamma   90.00
#
_symmetry.space_group_name_H-M   'P 1'
#
loop_
_entity.id
_entity.type
_entity.pdbx_description
1 polymer ?
#
loop_
_entity_poly.entity_id
_entity_poly.type
_entity_poly.pdbx_seq_one_letter_code
_entity_poly.pdbx_strand_id
1 'polypeptide(L)'
;MRVRFLDAWRQRRAWTASPVGRLATAAVAGAATLGVFALIDPVTVDSFYVPVRKLRVLPAPARAGLADLGLVSPEKLRRALDDPQSRAGLAAASGLDEGELERTRESAALVLHEGLGEGRALQLARVSIRRVADLASWSPAALAAALRAQGPQPRDRFLERRAGVWIRAARARAISAR
;
A
#
# COMPACT_ATOMS: atom_id res chain seq x y z
N MET A 1 -17.57 57.56 14.79
CA MET A 1 -18.05 56.55 13.83
C MET A 1 -17.39 55.21 14.17
N ARG A 2 -17.97 54.44 15.10
CA ARG A 2 -17.39 53.18 15.62
C ARG A 2 -17.73 52.03 14.67
N VAL A 3 -16.71 51.28 14.30
CA VAL A 3 -16.70 50.33 13.19
C VAL A 3 -17.51 49.08 13.58
N ARG A 4 -18.80 49.03 13.21
CA ARG A 4 -19.71 47.85 13.40
C ARG A 4 -19.14 46.53 12.86
N PHE A 5 -18.19 46.61 11.93
CA PHE A 5 -17.52 45.45 11.34
C PHE A 5 -16.58 44.73 12.33
N LEU A 6 -15.91 45.46 13.24
CA LEU A 6 -15.02 44.87 14.24
C LEU A 6 -15.78 44.11 15.32
N ASP A 7 -16.95 44.60 15.73
CA ASP A 7 -17.79 43.93 16.74
C ASP A 7 -18.40 42.61 16.23
N ALA A 8 -18.83 42.57 14.96
CA ALA A 8 -19.32 41.33 14.33
C ALA A 8 -18.22 40.25 14.21
N TRP A 9 -16.98 40.68 13.91
CA TRP A 9 -15.83 39.78 13.82
C TRP A 9 -15.38 39.25 15.20
N ARG A 10 -15.46 40.10 16.23
CA ARG A 10 -15.15 39.75 17.62
C ARG A 10 -16.20 38.81 18.22
N GLN A 11 -17.49 39.01 17.90
CA GLN A 11 -18.58 38.12 18.31
C GLN A 11 -18.49 36.73 17.64
N ARG A 12 -18.12 36.63 16.36
CA ARG A 12 -17.86 35.34 15.69
C ARG A 12 -16.70 34.56 16.33
N ARG A 13 -15.62 35.25 16.78
CA ARG A 13 -14.50 34.62 17.51
C ARG A 13 -14.88 34.19 18.93
N ALA A 14 -15.74 34.94 19.61
CA ALA A 14 -16.17 34.64 20.97
C ALA A 14 -16.97 33.32 21.07
N TRP A 15 -17.76 32.97 20.04
CA TRP A 15 -18.50 31.70 20.00
C TRP A 15 -17.57 30.47 19.89
N THR A 16 -16.41 30.61 19.23
CA THR A 16 -15.32 29.60 19.23
C THR A 16 -14.37 29.71 20.43
N ALA A 17 -14.55 30.69 21.31
CA ALA A 17 -13.71 30.87 22.50
C ALA A 17 -14.24 30.15 23.74
N SER A 18 -15.52 29.73 23.72
CA SER A 18 -16.05 28.89 24.80
C SER A 18 -15.43 27.49 24.74
N PRO A 19 -15.08 26.88 25.88
CA PRO A 19 -14.50 25.54 25.91
C PRO A 19 -15.43 24.50 25.24
N VAL A 20 -16.74 24.69 25.34
CA VAL A 20 -17.76 23.86 24.70
C VAL A 20 -17.74 24.01 23.17
N GLY A 21 -17.64 25.25 22.66
CA GLY A 21 -17.55 25.51 21.21
C GLY A 21 -16.26 24.95 20.61
N ARG A 22 -15.15 25.00 21.35
CA ARG A 22 -13.87 24.38 20.94
C ARG A 22 -13.96 22.86 20.88
N LEU A 23 -14.56 22.22 21.90
CA LEU A 23 -14.77 20.78 21.93
C LEU A 23 -15.69 20.31 20.81
N ALA A 24 -16.80 21.02 20.57
CA ALA A 24 -17.72 20.71 19.48
C ALA A 24 -17.04 20.84 18.10
N THR A 25 -16.24 21.90 17.89
CA THR A 25 -15.50 22.09 16.64
C THR A 25 -14.43 21.00 16.46
N ALA A 26 -13.70 20.65 17.51
CA ALA A 26 -12.72 19.57 17.48
C ALA A 26 -13.36 18.21 17.20
N ALA A 27 -14.52 17.93 17.80
CA ALA A 27 -15.27 16.69 17.56
C ALA A 27 -15.77 16.61 16.11
N VAL A 28 -16.32 17.71 15.56
CA VAL A 28 -16.78 17.77 14.17
C VAL A 28 -15.61 17.64 13.19
N ALA A 29 -14.50 18.33 13.44
CA ALA A 29 -13.30 18.24 12.60
C ALA A 29 -12.68 16.83 12.66
N GLY A 30 -12.64 16.22 13.85
CA GLY A 30 -12.21 14.84 14.05
C GLY A 30 -13.10 13.83 13.32
N ALA A 31 -14.43 13.96 13.46
CA ALA A 31 -15.40 13.11 12.77
C ALA A 31 -15.36 13.29 11.25
N ALA A 32 -15.21 14.52 10.75
CA ALA A 32 -15.05 14.79 9.33
C ALA A 32 -13.75 14.17 8.78
N THR A 33 -12.64 14.29 9.52
CA THR A 33 -11.36 13.68 9.14
C THR A 33 -11.48 12.16 9.11
N LEU A 34 -12.01 11.54 10.18
CA LEU A 34 -12.25 10.10 10.23
C LEU A 34 -13.21 9.62 9.15
N GLY A 35 -14.26 10.40 8.84
CA GLY A 35 -15.19 10.11 7.75
C GLY A 35 -14.53 10.17 6.37
N VAL A 36 -13.67 11.17 6.13
CA VAL A 36 -12.87 11.27 4.90
C VAL A 36 -11.92 10.09 4.78
N PHE A 37 -11.20 9.71 5.84
CA PHE A 37 -10.36 8.51 5.83
C PHE A 37 -11.19 7.25 5.62
N ALA A 38 -12.29 7.03 6.34
CA ALA A 38 -13.15 5.85 6.16
C ALA A 38 -13.75 5.75 4.76
N LEU A 39 -14.01 6.88 4.10
CA LEU A 39 -14.56 6.93 2.74
C LEU A 39 -13.47 6.75 1.65
N ILE A 40 -12.27 7.27 1.89
CA ILE A 40 -11.16 7.29 0.93
C ILE A 40 -10.27 6.05 1.04
N ASP A 41 -9.95 5.61 2.26
CA ASP A 41 -9.01 4.51 2.57
C ASP A 41 -9.34 3.21 1.82
N PRO A 42 -10.60 2.69 1.80
CA PRO A 42 -10.92 1.49 1.03
C PRO A 42 -10.89 1.70 -0.50
N VAL A 43 -10.86 2.95 -0.98
CA VAL A 43 -10.92 3.30 -2.40
C VAL A 43 -9.54 3.64 -2.97
N THR A 44 -8.61 4.17 -2.17
CA THR A 44 -7.34 4.70 -2.68
C THR A 44 -6.11 3.89 -2.32
N VAL A 45 -6.12 3.16 -1.21
CA VAL A 45 -4.97 2.39 -0.73
C VAL A 45 -5.24 0.91 -0.96
N ASP A 46 -4.52 0.28 -1.90
CA ASP A 46 -4.63 -1.18 -2.11
C ASP A 46 -3.74 -1.97 -1.11
N SER A 47 -2.89 -1.26 -0.36
CA SER A 47 -2.03 -1.75 0.72
C SER A 47 -2.82 -1.92 2.03
N PHE A 48 -3.68 -2.92 2.11
CA PHE A 48 -4.06 -3.45 3.43
C PHE A 48 -2.92 -4.29 3.97
N TYR A 49 -2.58 -4.09 5.25
CA TYR A 49 -1.55 -4.87 5.92
C TYR A 49 -2.03 -6.32 6.07
N VAL A 50 -1.51 -7.22 5.22
CA VAL A 50 -1.81 -8.65 5.28
C VAL A 50 -0.63 -9.36 5.97
N PRO A 51 -0.86 -10.01 7.12
CA PRO A 51 0.18 -10.81 7.77
C PRO A 51 0.71 -11.90 6.84
N VAL A 52 2.00 -12.25 6.93
CA VAL A 52 2.64 -13.25 6.04
C VAL A 52 1.85 -14.55 6.00
N ARG A 53 1.37 -15.05 7.15
CA ARG A 53 0.56 -16.27 7.22
C ARG A 53 -0.70 -16.25 6.33
N LYS A 54 -1.23 -15.06 6.05
CA LYS A 54 -2.42 -14.83 5.21
C LYS A 54 -2.06 -14.32 3.80
N LEU A 55 -0.78 -14.13 3.50
CA LEU A 55 -0.31 -13.55 2.24
C LEU A 55 -0.43 -14.56 1.10
N ARG A 56 -1.50 -14.46 0.32
CA ARG A 56 -1.92 -15.36 -0.76
C ARG A 56 -1.03 -15.29 -2.00
N VAL A 57 -0.23 -14.24 -2.16
CA VAL A 57 0.80 -14.21 -3.21
C VAL A 57 1.89 -15.27 -2.96
N LEU A 58 1.99 -15.80 -1.72
CA LEU A 58 2.88 -16.89 -1.37
C LEU A 58 2.12 -18.23 -1.28
N PRO A 59 2.76 -19.34 -1.68
CA PRO A 59 2.23 -20.68 -1.45
C PRO A 59 1.87 -20.92 0.03
N ALA A 60 0.80 -21.68 0.28
CA ALA A 60 0.34 -22.00 1.63
C ALA A 60 1.42 -22.60 2.56
N PRO A 61 2.24 -23.59 2.14
CA PRO A 61 3.29 -24.12 3.01
C PRO A 61 4.37 -23.08 3.31
N ALA A 62 4.83 -22.34 2.29
CA ALA A 62 5.86 -21.30 2.43
C ALA A 62 5.42 -20.21 3.42
N ARG A 63 4.19 -19.71 3.28
CA ARG A 63 3.72 -18.62 4.15
C ARG A 63 3.44 -19.04 5.59
N ALA A 64 3.12 -20.32 5.82
CA ALA A 64 3.01 -20.87 7.17
C ALA A 64 4.40 -20.99 7.81
N GLY A 65 5.34 -21.66 7.14
CA GLY A 65 6.71 -21.84 7.65
C GLY A 65 7.44 -20.51 7.91
N LEU A 66 7.35 -19.55 6.99
CA LEU A 66 7.96 -18.23 7.17
C LEU A 66 7.33 -17.46 8.35
N ALA A 67 6.01 -17.60 8.56
CA ALA A 67 5.34 -16.97 9.69
C ALA A 67 5.74 -17.61 11.03
N ASP A 68 5.90 -18.94 11.07
CA ASP A 68 6.34 -19.68 12.25
C ASP A 68 7.79 -19.34 12.64
N LEU A 69 8.62 -18.91 11.68
CA LEU A 69 9.94 -18.30 11.90
C LEU A 69 9.87 -16.84 12.39
N GLY A 70 8.68 -16.34 12.71
CA GLY A 70 8.47 -15.00 13.24
C GLY A 70 8.48 -13.89 12.19
N LEU A 71 8.44 -14.22 10.89
CA LEU A 71 8.28 -13.25 9.81
C LEU A 71 6.79 -12.93 9.66
N VAL A 72 6.28 -12.08 10.55
CA VAL A 72 4.84 -11.80 10.66
C VAL A 72 4.31 -10.81 9.61
N SER A 73 5.19 -9.97 9.04
CA SER A 73 4.81 -8.91 8.11
C SER A 73 5.58 -8.96 6.78
N PRO A 74 5.00 -8.49 5.67
CA PRO A 74 5.69 -8.41 4.39
C PRO A 74 6.98 -7.57 4.46
N GLU A 75 7.02 -6.51 5.27
CA GLU A 75 8.22 -5.67 5.45
C GLU A 75 9.33 -6.40 6.20
N LYS A 76 8.96 -7.12 7.28
CA LYS A 76 9.92 -7.93 8.04
C LYS A 76 10.46 -9.08 7.19
N LEU A 77 9.57 -9.74 6.43
CA LEU A 77 9.93 -10.76 5.45
C LEU A 77 10.91 -10.19 4.41
N ARG A 78 10.58 -9.06 3.77
CA ARG A 78 11.46 -8.43 2.77
C ARG A 78 12.82 -8.08 3.37
N ARG A 79 12.85 -7.46 4.55
CA ARG A 79 14.11 -7.08 5.21
C ARG A 79 14.99 -8.31 5.50
N ALA A 80 14.39 -9.41 5.95
CA ALA A 80 15.13 -10.64 6.23
C ALA A 80 15.64 -11.33 4.94
N LEU A 81 14.91 -11.21 3.83
CA LEU A 81 15.34 -11.75 2.54
C LEU A 81 16.34 -10.85 1.80
N ASP A 82 16.37 -9.56 2.10
CA ASP A 82 17.34 -8.61 1.56
C ASP A 82 18.72 -8.73 2.23
N ASP A 83 18.78 -9.25 3.46
CA ASP A 83 20.02 -9.51 4.20
C ASP A 83 20.61 -10.89 3.83
N PRO A 84 21.82 -10.97 3.25
CA PRO A 84 22.42 -12.23 2.82
C PRO A 84 22.60 -13.26 3.94
N GLN A 85 22.94 -12.82 5.16
CA GLN A 85 23.16 -13.70 6.30
C GLN A 85 21.84 -14.31 6.78
N SER A 86 20.81 -13.48 6.96
CA SER A 86 19.46 -13.91 7.31
C SER A 86 18.87 -14.83 6.24
N ARG A 87 19.07 -14.52 4.96
CA ARG A 87 18.58 -15.32 3.83
C ARG A 87 19.16 -16.75 3.83
N ALA A 88 20.45 -16.91 4.11
CA ALA A 88 21.08 -18.22 4.22
C ALA A 88 20.48 -19.06 5.38
N GLY A 89 20.28 -18.42 6.55
CA GLY A 89 19.61 -19.06 7.68
C GLY A 89 18.15 -19.43 7.40
N LEU A 90 17.44 -18.60 6.65
CA LEU A 90 16.06 -18.85 6.25
C LEU A 90 15.91 -20.01 5.28
N ALA A 91 16.85 -20.20 4.34
CA ALA A 91 16.83 -21.37 3.44
C ALA A 91 16.85 -22.67 4.24
N ALA A 92 17.77 -22.77 5.20
CA ALA A 92 17.88 -23.94 6.07
C ALA A 92 16.65 -24.13 6.98
N ALA A 93 16.09 -23.04 7.52
CA ALA A 93 15.01 -23.12 8.52
C ALA A 93 13.61 -23.27 7.90
N SER A 94 13.39 -22.74 6.70
CA SER A 94 12.08 -22.78 6.02
C SER A 94 11.90 -23.98 5.09
N GLY A 95 13.00 -24.67 4.74
CA GLY A 95 13.00 -25.74 3.75
C GLY A 95 12.77 -25.27 2.31
N LEU A 96 12.84 -23.95 2.07
CA LEU A 96 12.72 -23.35 0.74
C LEU A 96 14.08 -23.34 0.05
N ASP A 97 14.08 -23.67 -1.25
CA ASP A 97 15.28 -23.51 -2.07
C ASP A 97 15.59 -22.03 -2.37
N GLU A 98 16.79 -21.74 -2.89
CA GLU A 98 17.21 -20.37 -3.19
C GLU A 98 16.29 -19.68 -4.22
N GLY A 99 15.77 -20.43 -5.19
CA GLY A 99 14.84 -19.91 -6.18
C GLY A 99 13.46 -19.60 -5.59
N GLU A 100 12.98 -20.40 -4.63
CA GLU A 100 11.76 -20.16 -3.88
C GLU A 100 11.87 -18.94 -2.97
N LEU A 101 13.03 -18.77 -2.33
CA LEU A 101 13.31 -17.57 -1.53
C LEU A 101 13.36 -16.32 -2.40
N GLU A 102 13.99 -16.37 -3.57
CA GLU A 102 14.00 -15.21 -4.47
C GLU A 102 12.59 -14.90 -4.99
N ARG A 103 11.81 -15.91 -5.39
CA ARG A 103 10.40 -15.70 -5.78
C ARG A 103 9.57 -15.10 -4.64
N THR A 104 9.82 -15.54 -3.41
CA THR A 104 9.18 -14.99 -2.20
C THR A 104 9.57 -13.54 -1.98
N ARG A 105 10.86 -13.22 -2.14
CA ARG A 105 11.41 -11.86 -2.05
C ARG A 105 10.78 -10.94 -3.08
N GLU A 106 10.74 -11.37 -4.34
CA GLU A 106 10.13 -10.63 -5.44
C GLU A 106 8.63 -10.39 -5.23
N SER A 107 7.91 -11.41 -4.75
CA SER A 107 6.48 -11.31 -4.45
C SER A 107 6.21 -10.33 -3.30
N ALA A 108 7.00 -10.40 -2.22
CA ALA A 108 6.90 -9.48 -1.10
C ALA A 108 7.27 -8.04 -1.51
N ALA A 109 8.30 -7.88 -2.35
CA ALA A 109 8.69 -6.59 -2.91
C ALA A 109 7.58 -5.99 -3.78
N LEU A 110 6.90 -6.80 -4.59
CA LEU A 110 5.77 -6.35 -5.43
C LEU A 110 4.59 -5.89 -4.57
N VAL A 111 4.24 -6.64 -3.52
CA VAL A 111 3.16 -6.26 -2.58
C VAL A 111 3.45 -4.91 -1.91
N LEU A 112 4.70 -4.66 -1.53
CA LEU A 112 5.13 -3.43 -0.86
C LEU A 112 5.39 -2.26 -1.82
N HIS A 113 5.26 -2.47 -3.13
CA HIS A 113 5.62 -1.48 -4.13
C HIS A 113 4.58 -0.37 -4.22
N GLU A 114 4.89 0.84 -3.73
CA GLU A 114 4.11 2.06 -3.99
C GLU A 114 2.59 1.93 -3.74
N GLY A 115 2.21 1.32 -2.61
CA GLY A 115 0.80 1.18 -2.19
C GLY A 115 -0.01 0.18 -3.02
N LEU A 116 0.64 -0.71 -3.78
CA LEU A 116 0.03 -1.73 -4.64
C LEU A 116 -0.70 -2.82 -3.84
N GLY A 117 -0.08 -3.36 -2.78
CA GLY A 117 -0.71 -4.31 -1.87
C GLY A 117 -1.01 -5.70 -2.45
N GLU A 118 -1.51 -6.61 -1.61
CA GLU A 118 -1.72 -8.02 -2.00
C GLU A 118 -2.75 -8.16 -3.14
N GLY A 119 -3.88 -7.46 -3.02
CA GLY A 119 -4.99 -7.61 -3.97
C GLY A 119 -4.57 -7.30 -5.41
N ARG A 120 -3.75 -6.27 -5.62
CA ARG A 120 -3.24 -5.95 -6.95
C ARG A 120 -2.09 -6.85 -7.36
N ALA A 121 -1.22 -7.25 -6.44
CA ALA A 121 -0.16 -8.20 -6.77
C ALA A 121 -0.72 -9.52 -7.33
N LEU A 122 -1.84 -10.01 -6.78
CA LEU A 122 -2.55 -11.18 -7.30
C LEU A 122 -3.14 -10.96 -8.70
N GLN A 123 -3.66 -9.77 -9.00
CA GLN A 123 -4.17 -9.44 -10.33
C GLN A 123 -3.04 -9.28 -11.36
N LEU A 124 -1.91 -8.71 -10.94
CA LEU A 124 -0.72 -8.58 -11.77
C LEU A 124 -0.14 -9.94 -12.15
N ALA A 125 -0.14 -10.90 -11.22
CA ALA A 125 0.29 -12.27 -11.50
C ALA A 125 -0.51 -12.92 -12.64
N ARG A 126 -1.80 -12.57 -12.82
CA ARG A 126 -2.66 -13.06 -13.90
C ARG A 126 -2.33 -12.46 -15.27
N VAL A 127 -1.61 -11.34 -15.31
CA VAL A 127 -1.06 -10.73 -16.54
C VAL A 127 0.46 -10.93 -16.62
N SER A 128 0.96 -11.98 -15.98
CA SER A 128 2.37 -12.39 -15.98
C SER A 128 3.36 -11.38 -15.39
N ILE A 129 2.88 -10.43 -14.58
CA ILE A 129 3.73 -9.52 -13.80
C ILE A 129 3.90 -10.13 -12.41
N ARG A 130 5.10 -10.66 -12.13
CA ARG A 130 5.42 -11.31 -10.84
C ARG A 130 6.44 -10.55 -10.02
N ARG A 131 7.15 -9.61 -10.66
CA ARG A 131 8.25 -8.84 -10.07
C ARG A 131 8.07 -7.36 -10.36
N VAL A 132 8.66 -6.52 -9.52
CA VAL A 132 8.67 -5.07 -9.74
C VAL A 132 9.32 -4.72 -11.09
N ALA A 133 10.36 -5.45 -11.50
CA ALA A 133 11.04 -5.23 -12.78
C ALA A 133 10.10 -5.42 -13.99
N ASP A 134 9.15 -6.37 -13.90
CA ASP A 134 8.22 -6.65 -14.99
C ASP A 134 7.25 -5.48 -15.24
N LEU A 135 7.01 -4.61 -14.25
CA LEU A 135 6.19 -3.40 -14.41
C LEU A 135 6.85 -2.38 -15.34
N ALA A 136 8.18 -2.31 -15.38
CA ALA A 136 8.90 -1.24 -16.06
C ALA A 136 8.66 -1.22 -17.60
N SER A 137 8.36 -2.38 -18.19
CA SER A 137 8.10 -2.56 -19.61
C SER A 137 6.69 -2.17 -20.04
N TRP A 138 5.75 -2.01 -19.10
CA TRP A 138 4.37 -1.69 -19.42
C TRP A 138 4.16 -0.18 -19.63
N SER A 139 3.12 0.16 -20.38
CA SER A 139 2.55 1.51 -20.37
C SER A 139 1.42 1.61 -19.34
N PRO A 140 1.20 2.79 -18.72
CA PRO A 140 0.14 2.96 -17.72
C PRO A 140 -1.26 2.62 -18.26
N ALA A 141 -1.56 3.05 -19.48
CA ALA A 141 -2.85 2.79 -20.13
C ALA A 141 -3.05 1.29 -20.42
N ALA A 142 -2.03 0.60 -20.95
CA ALA A 142 -2.12 -0.84 -21.22
C ALA A 142 -2.30 -1.65 -19.94
N LEU A 143 -1.56 -1.31 -18.88
CA LEU A 143 -1.67 -2.01 -17.60
C LEU A 143 -3.05 -1.81 -16.97
N ALA A 144 -3.56 -0.57 -16.99
CA ALA A 144 -4.89 -0.28 -16.47
C ALA A 144 -6.00 -1.00 -17.28
N ALA A 145 -5.87 -1.07 -18.60
CA ALA A 145 -6.79 -1.80 -19.46
C ALA A 145 -6.76 -3.31 -19.14
N ALA A 146 -5.57 -3.91 -19.03
CA ALA A 146 -5.40 -5.32 -18.72
C ALA A 146 -5.97 -5.68 -17.34
N LEU A 147 -5.79 -4.82 -16.33
CA LEU A 147 -6.37 -5.02 -15.00
C LEU A 147 -7.89 -4.86 -14.99
N ARG A 148 -8.46 -3.89 -15.73
CA ARG A 148 -9.92 -3.73 -15.85
C ARG A 148 -10.59 -4.92 -16.55
N ALA A 149 -9.91 -5.52 -17.53
CA ALA A 149 -10.40 -6.70 -18.23
C ALA A 149 -10.61 -7.91 -17.30
N GLN A 150 -9.96 -7.93 -16.13
CA GLN A 150 -10.16 -8.98 -15.11
C GLN A 150 -11.41 -8.77 -14.23
N GLY A 151 -12.13 -7.66 -14.41
CA GLY A 151 -13.30 -7.30 -13.61
C GLY A 151 -13.16 -5.88 -13.05
N PRO A 152 -13.92 -4.90 -13.57
CA PRO A 152 -13.84 -3.52 -13.11
C PRO A 152 -14.34 -3.38 -11.66
N GLN A 153 -13.63 -2.58 -10.87
CA GLN A 153 -13.95 -2.33 -9.47
C GLN A 153 -14.15 -0.83 -9.22
N PRO A 154 -14.96 -0.41 -8.21
CA PRO A 154 -15.16 1.01 -7.90
C PRO A 154 -13.85 1.79 -7.66
N ARG A 155 -12.84 1.13 -7.09
CA ARG A 155 -11.49 1.67 -6.85
C ARG A 155 -10.63 1.86 -8.12
N ASP A 156 -11.11 1.43 -9.29
CA ASP A 156 -10.37 1.53 -10.55
C ASP A 156 -10.51 2.88 -11.24
N ARG A 157 -11.26 3.83 -10.65
CA ARG A 157 -11.46 5.20 -11.18
C ARG A 157 -10.14 5.88 -11.52
N PHE A 158 -9.11 5.68 -10.71
CA PHE A 158 -7.78 6.27 -10.90
C PHE A 158 -6.70 5.25 -11.27
N LEU A 159 -7.09 4.08 -11.78
CA LEU A 159 -6.17 2.96 -12.00
C LEU A 159 -5.02 3.31 -12.94
N GLU A 160 -5.28 4.03 -14.03
CA GLU A 160 -4.23 4.44 -14.96
C GLU A 160 -3.20 5.39 -14.32
N ARG A 161 -3.67 6.36 -13.52
CA ARG A 161 -2.78 7.25 -12.77
C ARG A 161 -1.93 6.48 -11.77
N ARG A 162 -2.52 5.51 -11.06
CA ARG A 162 -1.82 4.63 -10.10
C ARG A 162 -0.82 3.71 -10.79
N ALA A 163 -1.20 3.09 -11.91
CA ALA A 163 -0.30 2.33 -12.77
C ALA A 163 0.90 3.18 -13.20
N GLY A 164 0.67 4.46 -13.52
CA GLY A 164 1.75 5.41 -13.81
C GLY A 164 2.73 5.62 -12.65
N VAL A 165 2.25 5.66 -11.40
CA VAL A 165 3.13 5.73 -10.21
C VAL A 165 3.95 4.45 -10.08
N TRP A 166 3.30 3.28 -10.13
CA TRP A 166 3.97 1.98 -10.00
C TRP A 166 5.06 1.79 -11.07
N ILE A 167 4.75 2.11 -12.32
CA ILE A 167 5.68 1.96 -13.45
C ILE A 167 6.85 2.94 -13.33
N ARG A 168 6.61 4.21 -12.98
CA ARG A 168 7.69 5.19 -12.81
C ARG A 168 8.65 4.78 -11.68
N ALA A 169 8.12 4.33 -10.55
CA ALA A 169 8.93 3.85 -9.44
C ALA A 169 9.73 2.59 -9.81
N ALA A 170 9.12 1.65 -10.55
CA ALA A 170 9.81 0.46 -11.05
C ALA A 170 10.99 0.82 -11.98
N ARG A 171 10.79 1.79 -12.88
CA ARG A 171 11.84 2.30 -13.78
C ARG A 171 12.95 2.99 -13.01
N ALA A 172 12.61 3.84 -12.03
CA ALA A 172 13.60 4.50 -11.19
C ALA A 172 14.49 3.48 -10.46
N ARG A 173 13.88 2.44 -9.89
CA ARG A 173 14.61 1.34 -9.23
C ARG A 173 15.53 0.58 -10.19
N ALA A 174 15.08 0.32 -11.42
CA ALA A 174 15.88 -0.37 -12.44
C ALA A 174 17.11 0.44 -12.85
N ILE A 175 17.03 1.77 -12.82
CA ILE A 175 18.17 2.67 -13.08
C ILE A 175 19.15 2.62 -11.91
N SER A 176 18.67 2.68 -10.66
CA SER A 176 19.54 2.66 -9.47
C SER A 176 20.22 1.32 -9.19
N ALA A 177 19.78 0.23 -9.83
CA ALA A 177 20.36 -1.10 -9.69
C ALA A 177 21.44 -1.41 -10.74
N ARG A 178 21.73 -0.47 -11.65
CA ARG A 178 22.82 -0.53 -12.62
C ARG A 178 24.01 0.28 -12.10
#